data_AF-A0A0R1SC28-F1
#
_entry.id   AF-A0A0R1SC28-F1
#
_cell.length_a   1.000
_cell.length_b   1.000
_cell.length_c   1.000
_cell.angle_alpha   90.00
_cell.angle_beta   90.00
_cell.angle_gamma   90.00
#
_symmetry.space_group_name_H-M   'P 1'
#
loop_
_entity.id
_entity.type
_entity.pdbx_description
1 polymer ?
#
loop_
_entity_poly.entity_id
_entity_poly.type
_entity_poly.pdbx_seq_one_letter_code
_entity_poly.pdbx_strand_id
1 'polypeptide(L)'
;MILTFLSFGFLYSFGISTWVLTPIMYAIELPAMAQNQAAVAAGHAATNVFTVEAVALTLIGGGGVTLSLCLMMAFMAKSERLRIIGKASLIPSIFNINEPLVFGAPVAFNPILMIPLWINTLVAPILLWLSMKANFVPTPHAPFQLWYTPSPIMGWVVTKSVMGLLFVLVLFEISWVIYYPFFRIYDKQAVEQDVQATKDE
;
A
#
# COMPACT_ATOMS: atom_id res chain seq x y z
N MET A 1 -4.57 -11.71 -3.55
CA MET A 1 -4.72 -10.97 -4.82
C MET A 1 -6.14 -10.44 -4.99
N ILE A 2 -7.16 -11.27 -5.26
CA ILE A 2 -8.53 -10.77 -5.52
C ILE A 2 -9.10 -9.97 -4.33
N LEU A 3 -9.02 -10.50 -3.11
CA LEU A 3 -9.51 -9.79 -1.92
C LEU A 3 -8.77 -8.48 -1.67
N THR A 4 -7.44 -8.49 -1.85
CA THR A 4 -6.60 -7.28 -1.74
C THR A 4 -7.02 -6.22 -2.75
N PHE A 5 -7.22 -6.61 -4.01
CA PHE A 5 -7.68 -5.71 -5.07
C PHE A 5 -9.09 -5.17 -4.79
N LEU A 6 -10.04 -6.04 -4.44
CA LEU A 6 -11.40 -5.62 -4.14
C LEU A 6 -11.45 -4.64 -2.96
N SER A 7 -10.68 -4.91 -1.89
CA SER A 7 -10.64 -4.07 -0.69
C SER A 7 -9.89 -2.75 -0.95
N PHE A 8 -8.58 -2.84 -1.16
CA PHE A 8 -7.68 -1.68 -1.17
C PHE A 8 -7.62 -0.96 -2.53
N GLY A 9 -8.15 -1.57 -3.59
CA GLY A 9 -8.14 -1.02 -4.95
C GLY A 9 -9.53 -0.55 -5.36
N PHE A 10 -10.42 -1.49 -5.69
CA PHE A 10 -11.73 -1.20 -6.25
C PHE A 10 -12.63 -0.46 -5.27
N LEU A 11 -13.04 -1.06 -4.16
CA LEU A 11 -13.96 -0.42 -3.21
C LEU A 11 -13.38 0.89 -2.66
N TYR A 12 -12.09 0.88 -2.31
CA TYR A 12 -11.42 2.07 -1.79
C TYR A 12 -11.40 3.24 -2.77
N SER A 13 -11.24 2.96 -4.06
CA SER A 13 -11.33 3.97 -5.11
C SER A 13 -12.71 4.62 -5.28
N PHE A 14 -13.78 3.94 -4.82
CA PHE A 14 -15.15 4.47 -4.76
C PHE A 14 -15.50 5.02 -3.37
N GLY A 15 -14.49 5.36 -2.57
CA GLY A 15 -14.69 5.96 -1.25
C GLY A 15 -15.17 5.00 -0.17
N ILE A 16 -15.27 3.70 -0.46
CA ILE A 16 -15.68 2.69 0.50
C ILE A 16 -14.46 2.25 1.30
N SER A 17 -14.57 2.37 2.62
CA SER A 17 -13.50 1.99 3.54
C SER A 17 -13.07 0.53 3.38
N THR A 18 -11.75 0.30 3.38
CA THR A 18 -11.14 -1.05 3.31
C THR A 18 -11.52 -1.91 4.51
N TRP A 19 -11.86 -1.27 5.63
CA TRP A 19 -12.35 -1.91 6.86
C TRP A 19 -13.61 -2.76 6.65
N VAL A 20 -14.37 -2.54 5.57
CA VAL A 20 -15.56 -3.34 5.22
C VAL A 20 -15.19 -4.79 4.89
N LEU A 21 -14.03 -5.05 4.26
CA LEU A 21 -13.62 -6.41 3.90
C LEU A 21 -12.63 -7.04 4.89
N THR A 22 -12.14 -6.28 5.87
CA THR A 22 -11.20 -6.78 6.89
C THR A 22 -11.70 -8.02 7.63
N PRO A 23 -12.97 -8.15 8.07
CA PRO A 23 -13.44 -9.36 8.74
C PRO A 23 -13.34 -10.62 7.86
N ILE A 24 -13.61 -10.47 6.55
CA ILE A 24 -13.52 -11.56 5.57
C ILE A 24 -12.05 -11.95 5.36
N MET A 25 -11.17 -10.95 5.24
CA MET A 25 -9.73 -11.18 5.11
C MET A 25 -9.17 -11.90 6.35
N TYR A 26 -9.48 -11.42 7.55
CA TYR A 26 -8.99 -12.01 8.81
C TYR A 26 -9.51 -13.42 9.06
N ALA A 27 -10.73 -13.75 8.62
CA ALA A 27 -11.25 -15.12 8.69
C ALA A 27 -10.38 -16.13 7.91
N ILE A 28 -9.58 -15.67 6.95
CA ILE A 28 -8.68 -16.49 6.13
C ILE A 28 -7.23 -16.35 6.63
N GLU A 29 -6.79 -15.11 6.86
CA GLU A 29 -5.40 -14.78 7.15
C GLU A 29 -4.94 -15.22 8.54
N LEU A 30 -5.80 -15.13 9.56
CA LEU A 30 -5.44 -15.53 10.93
C LEU A 30 -5.25 -17.05 11.06
N PRO A 31 -6.16 -17.91 10.55
CA PRO A 31 -5.90 -19.35 10.53
C PRO A 31 -4.66 -19.73 9.71
N ALA A 32 -4.42 -19.05 8.59
CA ALA A 32 -3.24 -19.29 7.75
C ALA A 32 -1.93 -18.99 8.50
N MET A 33 -1.88 -17.91 9.30
CA MET A 33 -0.74 -17.59 10.15
C MET A 33 -0.56 -18.63 11.27
N ALA A 34 -1.64 -19.04 11.93
CA ALA A 34 -1.60 -20.09 12.95
C ALA A 34 -1.06 -21.42 12.39
N GLN A 35 -1.44 -21.78 11.17
CA GLN A 35 -0.91 -22.96 10.47
C GLN A 35 0.59 -22.85 10.18
N ASN A 36 1.06 -21.69 9.71
CA ASN A 36 2.50 -21.46 9.50
C ASN A 36 3.27 -21.58 10.81
N GLN A 37 2.75 -21.00 11.90
CA GLN A 37 3.37 -21.07 13.22
C GLN A 37 3.47 -22.53 13.71
N ALA A 38 2.40 -23.31 13.58
CA ALA A 38 2.38 -24.72 13.96
C ALA A 38 3.33 -25.57 13.10
N ALA A 39 3.39 -25.32 11.79
CA ALA A 39 4.31 -26.02 10.88
C ALA A 39 5.77 -25.79 11.29
N VAL A 40 6.15 -24.54 11.57
CA VAL A 40 7.52 -24.21 12.01
C VAL A 40 7.83 -24.81 13.38
N ALA A 41 6.88 -24.82 14.32
CA ALA A 41 7.04 -25.49 15.62
C ALA A 41 7.26 -27.00 15.50
N ALA A 42 6.71 -27.64 14.46
CA ALA A 42 6.93 -29.05 14.13
C ALA A 42 8.19 -29.30 13.28
N GLY A 43 9.00 -28.28 12.98
CA GLY A 43 10.21 -28.40 12.15
C GLY A 43 9.96 -28.39 10.64
N HIS A 44 8.75 -28.04 10.20
CA HIS A 44 8.39 -27.88 8.79
C HIS A 44 8.49 -26.40 8.35
N ALA A 45 8.51 -26.17 7.03
CA ALA A 45 8.53 -24.81 6.48
C ALA A 45 7.13 -24.16 6.52
N ALA A 46 7.08 -22.84 6.69
CA ALA A 46 5.88 -22.04 6.50
C ALA A 46 5.54 -21.90 5.00
N THR A 47 4.30 -22.19 4.63
CA THR A 47 3.88 -22.27 3.21
C THR A 47 2.72 -21.36 2.85
N ASN A 48 1.91 -20.92 3.83
CA ASN A 48 0.81 -20.02 3.57
C ASN A 48 1.33 -18.60 3.36
N VAL A 49 1.23 -18.10 2.14
CA VAL A 49 1.65 -16.74 1.78
C VAL A 49 0.58 -15.71 2.16
N PHE A 50 -0.71 -16.07 2.08
CA PHE A 50 -1.80 -15.13 2.37
C PHE A 50 -2.10 -15.09 3.88
N THR A 51 -1.30 -14.31 4.60
CA THR A 51 -1.40 -14.06 6.04
C THR A 51 -1.42 -12.56 6.32
N VAL A 52 -1.87 -12.16 7.51
CA VAL A 52 -1.98 -10.73 7.89
C VAL A 52 -0.63 -10.04 7.73
N GLU A 53 0.42 -10.69 8.22
CA GLU A 53 1.80 -10.23 8.22
C GLU A 53 2.37 -10.10 6.80
N ALA A 54 2.10 -11.08 5.94
CA ALA A 54 2.58 -11.04 4.56
C ALA A 54 1.86 -9.97 3.74
N VAL A 55 0.53 -9.84 3.90
CA VAL A 55 -0.26 -8.80 3.22
C VAL A 55 0.18 -7.41 3.65
N ALA A 56 0.53 -7.21 4.93
CA ALA A 56 1.03 -5.94 5.43
C ALA A 56 2.28 -5.45 4.66
N LEU A 57 3.15 -6.34 4.17
CA LEU A 57 4.32 -5.98 3.34
C LEU A 57 3.95 -5.24 2.04
N THR A 58 2.69 -5.34 1.62
CA THR A 58 2.16 -4.67 0.41
C THR A 58 1.45 -3.36 0.71
N LEU A 59 1.30 -2.96 1.97
CA LEU A 59 0.56 -1.78 2.40
C LEU A 59 1.48 -0.58 2.67
N ILE A 60 2.47 -0.36 1.80
CA ILE A 60 3.48 0.70 1.99
C ILE A 60 2.82 2.07 1.89
N GLY A 61 2.72 2.75 3.02
CA GLY A 61 1.93 3.97 3.11
C GLY A 61 0.45 3.76 2.89
N GLY A 62 -0.07 2.59 3.24
CA GLY A 62 -1.49 2.26 3.22
C GLY A 62 -1.94 1.47 2.00
N GLY A 63 -3.26 1.40 1.82
CA GLY A 63 -3.89 0.68 0.71
C GLY A 63 -3.42 1.19 -0.65
N GLY A 64 -2.90 0.28 -1.49
CA GLY A 64 -2.44 0.60 -2.84
C GLY A 64 -1.04 1.20 -2.95
N VAL A 65 -0.20 1.01 -1.93
CA VAL A 65 1.23 1.37 -1.96
C VAL A 65 1.43 2.88 -2.14
N THR A 66 0.60 3.70 -1.49
CA THR A 66 0.46 5.13 -1.78
C THR A 66 1.55 6.03 -1.20
N LEU A 67 2.54 5.49 -0.48
CA LEU A 67 3.63 6.31 0.07
C LEU A 67 4.37 7.09 -1.02
N SER A 68 4.62 6.46 -2.17
CA SER A 68 5.29 7.09 -3.32
C SER A 68 4.49 8.30 -3.83
N LEU A 69 3.17 8.15 -4.00
CA LEU A 69 2.26 9.22 -4.38
C LEU A 69 2.25 10.35 -3.35
N CYS A 70 2.21 10.02 -2.05
CA CYS A 70 2.27 11.01 -0.97
C CYS A 70 3.55 11.85 -1.06
N LEU A 71 4.70 11.21 -1.26
CA LEU A 71 5.98 11.91 -1.42
C LEU A 71 6.02 12.78 -2.68
N MET A 72 5.51 12.28 -3.81
CA MET A 72 5.37 13.08 -5.03
C MET A 72 4.49 14.31 -4.79
N MET A 73 3.34 14.17 -4.13
CA MET A 73 2.47 15.30 -3.81
C MET A 73 3.15 16.29 -2.86
N ALA A 74 3.77 15.80 -1.78
CA ALA A 74 4.39 16.64 -0.75
C ALA A 74 5.56 17.49 -1.28
N PHE A 75 6.36 16.93 -2.19
CA PHE A 75 7.67 17.49 -2.56
C PHE A 75 7.84 17.81 -4.04
N MET A 76 7.00 17.26 -4.93
CA MET A 76 7.12 17.45 -6.38
C MET A 76 5.92 18.15 -7.02
N ALA A 77 4.78 18.26 -6.32
CA ALA A 77 3.59 18.89 -6.86
C ALA A 77 3.78 20.39 -7.07
N LYS A 78 3.37 20.86 -8.25
CA LYS A 78 3.30 22.28 -8.57
C LYS A 78 2.03 22.89 -7.97
N SER A 79 0.91 22.16 -7.98
CA SER A 79 -0.33 22.60 -7.34
C SER A 79 -0.11 22.82 -5.84
N GLU A 80 -0.54 23.97 -5.34
CA GLU A 80 -0.41 24.31 -3.92
C GLU A 80 -1.29 23.41 -3.07
N ARG A 81 -2.53 23.19 -3.51
CA ARG A 81 -3.48 22.28 -2.86
C ARG A 81 -2.90 20.88 -2.69
N LEU A 82 -2.37 20.29 -3.77
CA LEU A 82 -1.78 18.94 -3.69
C LEU A 82 -0.58 18.89 -2.75
N ARG A 83 0.25 19.94 -2.73
CA ARG A 83 1.41 20.05 -1.84
C ARG A 83 1.02 20.08 -0.37
N ILE A 84 -0.03 20.85 -0.05
CA ILE A 84 -0.58 20.93 1.32
C ILE A 84 -1.09 19.57 1.76
N ILE A 85 -1.88 18.90 0.91
CA ILE A 85 -2.45 17.59 1.23
C ILE A 85 -1.35 16.53 1.39
N GLY A 86 -0.37 16.50 0.47
CA GLY A 86 0.77 15.58 0.54
C GLY A 86 1.53 15.74 1.85
N LYS A 87 1.84 16.98 2.26
CA LYS A 87 2.52 17.26 3.53
C LYS A 87 1.67 16.87 4.75
N ALA A 88 0.37 17.17 4.74
CA ALA A 88 -0.54 16.81 5.81
C ALA A 88 -0.69 15.28 5.96
N SER A 89 -0.57 14.54 4.85
CA SER A 89 -0.72 13.09 4.80
C SER A 89 0.58 12.33 5.07
N LEU A 90 1.73 13.02 5.10
CA LEU A 90 3.05 12.38 5.14
C LEU A 90 3.28 11.55 6.40
N ILE A 91 3.02 12.13 7.57
CA ILE A 91 3.21 11.43 8.85
C ILE A 91 2.28 10.20 8.92
N PRO A 92 0.96 10.31 8.70
CA PRO A 92 0.09 9.13 8.61
C PRO A 92 0.61 8.08 7.62
N SER A 93 1.05 8.50 6.44
CA SER A 93 1.53 7.59 5.39
C SER A 93 2.80 6.84 5.82
N ILE A 94 3.71 7.44 6.57
CA ILE A 94 4.89 6.72 7.08
C ILE A 94 4.48 5.55 8.00
N PHE A 95 3.35 5.71 8.71
CA PHE A 95 2.75 4.69 9.56
C PHE A 95 1.62 3.91 8.86
N ASN A 96 1.65 3.86 7.52
CA ASN A 96 0.73 3.10 6.67
C ASN A 96 -0.75 3.51 6.77
N ILE A 97 -1.03 4.72 7.22
CA ILE A 97 -2.38 5.31 7.31
C ILE A 97 -2.54 6.32 6.17
N ASN A 98 -3.46 6.08 5.24
CA ASN A 98 -3.55 6.86 4.00
C ASN A 98 -4.92 7.46 3.69
N GLU A 99 -5.88 7.35 4.59
CA GLU A 99 -7.17 8.01 4.48
C GLU A 99 -7.05 9.53 4.23
N PRO A 100 -6.14 10.28 4.88
CA PRO A 100 -5.95 11.70 4.57
C PRO A 100 -5.54 11.96 3.12
N LEU A 101 -4.74 11.06 2.53
CA LEU A 101 -4.32 11.18 1.14
C LEU A 101 -5.45 10.76 0.20
N VAL A 102 -6.09 9.62 0.47
CA VAL A 102 -7.09 9.05 -0.42
C VAL A 102 -8.35 9.89 -0.51
N PHE A 103 -8.79 10.45 0.62
CA PHE A 103 -9.97 11.32 0.66
C PHE A 103 -9.63 12.80 0.50
N GLY A 104 -8.43 13.23 0.91
CA GLY A 104 -8.01 14.62 0.80
C GLY A 104 -7.49 15.01 -0.58
N ALA A 105 -6.67 14.18 -1.23
CA ALA A 105 -6.09 14.43 -2.56
C ALA A 105 -6.97 13.94 -3.72
N PRO A 106 -8.28 13.93 -3.48
CA PRO A 106 -9.22 12.85 -3.81
C PRO A 106 -8.61 11.78 -4.72
N VAL A 107 -7.89 10.79 -4.17
CA VAL A 107 -7.57 9.57 -4.94
C VAL A 107 -8.87 8.81 -5.19
N ALA A 108 -9.74 8.78 -4.19
CA ALA A 108 -11.11 8.31 -4.34
C ALA A 108 -11.85 9.20 -5.36
N PHE A 109 -12.59 8.56 -6.27
CA PHE A 109 -13.35 9.21 -7.34
C PHE A 109 -12.54 10.04 -8.33
N ASN A 110 -11.21 9.88 -8.38
CA ASN A 110 -10.36 10.50 -9.40
C ASN A 110 -9.89 9.44 -10.40
N PRO A 111 -10.53 9.31 -11.57
CA PRO A 111 -10.23 8.25 -12.53
C PRO A 111 -8.74 8.16 -12.91
N ILE A 112 -8.01 9.27 -12.89
CA ILE A 112 -6.58 9.31 -13.21
C ILE A 112 -5.76 8.59 -12.14
N LEU A 113 -6.06 8.83 -10.85
CA LEU A 113 -5.33 8.21 -9.74
C LEU A 113 -5.89 6.84 -9.33
N MET A 114 -7.13 6.51 -9.71
CA MET A 114 -7.71 5.18 -9.53
C MET A 114 -6.94 4.11 -10.30
N ILE A 115 -6.49 4.42 -11.53
CA ILE A 115 -5.75 3.49 -12.37
C ILE A 115 -4.44 3.01 -11.71
N PRO A 116 -3.50 3.88 -11.29
CA PRO A 116 -2.28 3.43 -10.63
C PRO A 116 -2.54 2.77 -9.27
N LEU A 117 -3.61 3.14 -8.55
CA LEU A 117 -4.05 2.43 -7.34
C LEU A 117 -4.44 0.98 -7.66
N TRP A 118 -5.23 0.75 -8.69
CA TRP A 118 -5.63 -0.58 -9.14
C TRP A 118 -4.44 -1.42 -9.61
N ILE A 119 -3.53 -0.83 -10.38
CA ILE A 119 -2.31 -1.51 -10.82
C ILE A 119 -1.48 -1.93 -9.61
N ASN A 120 -1.21 -1.03 -8.66
CA ASN A 120 -0.43 -1.36 -7.46
C ASN A 120 -1.08 -2.44 -6.60
N THR A 121 -2.40 -2.39 -6.41
CA THR A 121 -3.15 -3.40 -5.62
C THR A 121 -3.22 -4.78 -6.28
N LEU A 122 -2.87 -4.90 -7.57
CA LEU A 122 -2.67 -6.17 -8.26
C LEU A 122 -1.19 -6.58 -8.24
N VAL A 123 -0.30 -5.68 -8.61
CA VAL A 123 1.14 -5.94 -8.75
C VAL A 123 1.77 -6.32 -7.41
N ALA A 124 1.46 -5.59 -6.34
CA ALA A 124 2.05 -5.83 -5.02
C ALA A 124 1.82 -7.25 -4.48
N PRO A 125 0.57 -7.77 -4.39
CA PRO A 125 0.33 -9.13 -3.94
C PRO A 125 0.84 -10.20 -4.92
N ILE A 126 0.95 -9.92 -6.22
CA ILE A 126 1.56 -10.83 -7.19
C ILE A 126 3.07 -10.98 -6.90
N LEU A 127 3.78 -9.86 -6.76
CA LEU A 127 5.21 -9.86 -6.47
C LEU A 127 5.52 -10.47 -5.11
N LEU A 128 4.69 -10.20 -4.10
CA LEU A 128 4.77 -10.86 -2.80
C LEU A 128 4.69 -12.38 -2.96
N TRP A 129 3.66 -12.87 -3.66
CA TRP A 129 3.47 -14.30 -3.86
C TRP A 129 4.63 -14.94 -4.63
N LEU A 130 5.09 -14.32 -5.70
CA LEU A 130 6.23 -14.81 -6.47
C LEU A 130 7.51 -14.86 -5.64
N SER A 131 7.79 -13.80 -4.88
CA SER A 131 9.01 -13.70 -4.06
C SER A 131 9.06 -14.74 -2.94
N MET A 132 7.93 -15.01 -2.29
CA MET A 132 7.83 -16.04 -1.25
C MET A 132 7.82 -17.45 -1.84
N LYS A 133 7.12 -17.66 -2.97
CA LYS A 133 7.08 -18.96 -3.65
C LYS A 133 8.44 -19.38 -4.19
N ALA A 134 9.25 -18.41 -4.63
CA ALA A 134 10.63 -18.61 -5.06
C ALA A 134 11.64 -18.69 -3.90
N ASN A 135 11.19 -18.57 -2.64
CA ASN A 135 12.03 -18.53 -1.43
C ASN A 135 13.03 -17.37 -1.38
N PHE A 136 12.81 -16.29 -2.14
CA PHE A 136 13.62 -15.08 -2.03
C PHE A 136 13.29 -14.31 -0.74
N VAL A 137 12.00 -14.23 -0.41
CA VAL A 137 11.51 -13.62 0.83
C VAL A 137 10.94 -14.74 1.71
N PRO A 138 11.42 -14.91 2.96
CA PRO A 138 10.86 -15.93 3.84
C PRO A 138 9.38 -15.71 4.14
N THR A 139 8.60 -16.79 4.13
CA THR A 139 7.19 -16.77 4.51
C THR A 139 7.05 -16.49 6.01
N PRO A 140 6.23 -15.49 6.42
CA PRO A 140 5.99 -15.19 7.82
C PRO A 140 5.37 -16.36 8.60
N HIS A 141 5.82 -16.54 9.84
CA HIS A 141 5.40 -17.63 10.73
C HIS A 141 5.28 -17.20 12.20
N ALA A 142 5.48 -15.91 12.48
CA ALA A 142 5.38 -15.34 13.80
C ALA A 142 4.38 -14.17 13.73
N PRO A 143 3.33 -14.16 14.56
CA PRO A 143 2.38 -13.07 14.57
C PRO A 143 3.04 -11.72 14.88
N PHE A 144 2.69 -10.70 14.09
CA PHE A 144 3.18 -9.33 14.25
C PHE A 144 2.12 -8.34 13.76
N GLN A 145 1.13 -8.07 14.60
CA GLN A 145 -0.08 -7.30 14.27
C GLN A 145 0.12 -5.78 14.39
N LEU A 146 1.34 -5.29 14.19
CA LEU A 146 1.70 -3.86 14.24
C LEU A 146 1.83 -3.31 12.81
N TRP A 147 0.74 -3.38 12.04
CA TRP A 147 0.69 -2.99 10.62
C TRP A 147 1.06 -1.51 10.38
N TYR A 148 0.97 -0.67 11.41
CA TYR A 148 1.40 0.73 11.38
C TYR A 148 2.91 0.93 11.52
N THR A 149 3.69 -0.13 11.73
CA THR A 149 5.16 -0.05 11.74
C THR A 149 5.67 0.43 10.38
N PRO A 150 6.64 1.38 10.32
CA PRO A 150 7.22 1.80 9.05
C PRO A 150 7.67 0.61 8.20
N SER A 151 7.22 0.57 6.94
CA SER A 151 7.20 -0.66 6.15
C SER A 151 8.55 -1.38 6.01
N PRO A 152 9.71 -0.69 5.87
CA PRO A 152 11.01 -1.36 5.81
C PRO A 152 11.37 -2.11 7.10
N ILE A 153 11.05 -1.52 8.26
CA ILE A 153 11.27 -2.14 9.57
C ILE A 153 10.34 -3.36 9.71
N MET A 154 9.08 -3.18 9.35
CA MET A 154 8.11 -4.27 9.34
C MET A 154 8.55 -5.44 8.45
N GLY A 155 9.04 -5.16 7.24
CA GLY A 155 9.55 -6.16 6.31
C GLY A 155 10.67 -7.01 6.90
N TRP A 156 11.61 -6.38 7.62
CA TRP A 156 12.66 -7.10 8.32
C TRP A 156 12.14 -7.95 9.48
N VAL A 157 11.29 -7.39 10.33
CA VAL A 157 10.79 -8.04 11.55
C VAL A 157 9.87 -9.23 11.22
N VAL A 158 8.91 -9.02 10.33
CA VAL A 158 7.90 -10.02 9.96
C VAL A 158 8.52 -11.24 9.27
N THR A 159 9.48 -11.00 8.39
CA THR A 159 10.15 -12.09 7.64
C THR A 159 11.37 -12.65 8.37
N LYS A 160 11.80 -12.00 9.46
CA LYS A 160 13.09 -12.24 10.15
C LYS A 160 14.28 -12.23 9.20
N SER A 161 14.22 -11.43 8.13
CA SER A 161 15.21 -11.43 7.06
C SER A 161 15.35 -10.05 6.41
N VAL A 162 16.59 -9.70 6.03
CA VAL A 162 16.86 -8.49 5.25
C VAL A 162 16.14 -8.52 3.88
N MET A 163 15.84 -9.72 3.36
CA MET A 163 15.12 -9.85 2.09
C MET A 163 13.69 -9.28 2.16
N GLY A 164 13.03 -9.32 3.31
CA GLY A 164 11.73 -8.67 3.48
C GLY A 164 11.82 -7.13 3.43
N LEU A 165 12.89 -6.56 4.00
CA LEU A 165 13.17 -5.13 3.89
C LEU A 165 13.45 -4.74 2.43
N LEU A 166 14.32 -5.47 1.75
CA LEU A 166 14.66 -5.21 0.35
C LEU A 166 13.43 -5.34 -0.56
N PHE A 167 12.58 -6.33 -0.31
CA PHE A 167 11.31 -6.48 -1.03
C PHE A 167 10.42 -5.24 -0.90
N VAL A 168 10.27 -4.70 0.31
CA VAL A 168 9.49 -3.47 0.55
C VAL A 168 10.09 -2.29 -0.22
N LEU A 169 11.42 -2.14 -0.23
CA LEU A 169 12.07 -1.06 -0.99
C LEU A 169 11.83 -1.22 -2.50
N VAL A 170 11.99 -2.43 -3.05
CA VAL A 170 11.73 -2.70 -4.46
C VAL A 170 10.26 -2.41 -4.81
N LEU A 171 9.34 -2.80 -3.95
CA LEU A 171 7.91 -2.56 -4.17
C LEU A 171 7.58 -1.06 -4.12
N PHE A 172 8.23 -0.30 -3.24
CA PHE A 172 8.12 1.17 -3.21
C PHE A 172 8.60 1.80 -4.52
N GLU A 173 9.75 1.37 -5.05
CA GLU A 173 10.27 1.87 -6.34
C GLU A 173 9.36 1.52 -7.51
N ILE A 174 8.81 0.31 -7.54
CA ILE A 174 7.83 -0.10 -8.56
C ILE A 174 6.58 0.78 -8.47
N SER A 175 6.07 1.02 -7.27
CA SER A 175 4.94 1.92 -7.04
C SER A 175 5.25 3.34 -7.50
N TRP A 176 6.46 3.84 -7.26
CA TRP A 176 6.92 5.14 -7.74
C TRP A 176 6.83 5.22 -9.27
N VAL A 177 7.37 4.22 -9.99
CA VAL A 177 7.30 4.17 -11.45
C VAL A 177 5.85 4.11 -11.95
N ILE A 178 4.99 3.34 -11.28
CA ILE A 178 3.56 3.23 -11.64
C ILE A 178 2.83 4.55 -11.43
N TYR A 179 2.99 5.22 -10.28
CA TYR A 179 2.26 6.46 -9.97
C TYR A 179 2.77 7.66 -10.76
N TYR A 180 4.06 7.73 -11.07
CA TYR A 180 4.69 8.91 -11.65
C TYR A 180 3.96 9.48 -12.89
N PRO A 181 3.62 8.71 -13.95
CA PRO A 181 2.94 9.28 -15.12
C PRO A 181 1.55 9.86 -14.78
N PHE A 182 0.79 9.19 -13.91
CA PHE A 182 -0.55 9.64 -13.53
C PHE A 182 -0.51 10.85 -12.61
N PHE A 183 0.44 10.88 -11.68
CA PHE A 183 0.73 12.04 -10.84
C PHE A 183 1.03 13.28 -11.70
N ARG A 184 1.88 13.14 -12.72
CA ARG A 184 2.23 14.25 -13.62
C ARG A 184 1.03 14.81 -14.37
N ILE A 185 0.12 13.95 -14.81
CA ILE A 185 -1.12 14.37 -15.49
C ILE A 185 -2.04 15.09 -14.50
N TYR A 186 -2.25 14.51 -13.32
CA TYR A 186 -3.14 15.07 -12.32
C TYR A 186 -2.63 16.40 -11.74
N ASP A 187 -1.32 16.52 -11.45
CA ASP A 187 -0.72 17.77 -10.97
C ASP A 187 -0.88 18.90 -12.00
N LYS A 188 -0.74 18.60 -13.31
CA LYS A 188 -1.01 19.58 -14.35
C LYS A 188 -2.46 20.07 -14.32
N GLN A 189 -3.43 19.16 -14.22
CA GLN A 189 -4.84 19.53 -14.12
C GLN A 189 -5.14 20.32 -12.84
N ALA A 190 -4.52 19.95 -11.72
CA ALA A 190 -4.69 20.65 -10.46
C ALA A 190 -4.13 22.08 -10.51
N VAL A 191 -2.98 22.31 -11.17
CA VAL A 191 -2.45 23.66 -11.38
C VAL A 191 -3.40 24.52 -12.24
N GLU A 192 -3.97 23.95 -13.31
CA GLU A 192 -4.94 24.66 -14.15
C GLU A 192 -6.18 25.07 -13.34
N GLN A 193 -6.65 24.20 -12.45
CA GLN A 193 -7.76 24.48 -11.52
C GLN A 193 -7.39 25.56 -10.49
N ASP A 194 -6.19 25.47 -9.90
CA ASP A 194 -5.71 26.45 -8.92
C ASP A 194 -5.66 27.87 -9.54
N VAL A 195 -5.15 27.99 -10.77
CA VAL A 195 -5.08 29.28 -11.51
C VAL A 195 -6.47 29.81 -11.86
N GLN A 196 -7.41 28.93 -12.23
CA GLN A 196 -8.77 29.36 -12.54
C GLN A 196 -9.49 29.87 -11.29
N ALA A 197 -9.35 29.18 -10.16
CA ALA A 197 -9.94 29.60 -8.89
C ALA A 197 -9.46 31.01 -8.47
N THR A 198 -8.16 31.30 -8.60
CA THR A 198 -7.63 32.65 -8.28
C THR A 198 -8.12 33.75 -9.23
N LYS A 199 -8.57 33.43 -10.44
CA LYS A 199 -9.14 34.42 -11.37
C LYS A 199 -10.61 34.74 -11.10
N ASP A 200 -11.32 33.80 -10.47
CA ASP A 200 -12.74 33.92 -10.16
C ASP A 200 -12.98 34.52 -8.76
N GLU A 201 -11.91 34.73 -7.97
CA GLU A 201 -11.87 35.48 -6.69
C GLU A 201 -11.55 36.97 -6.89
#